data_AF-A0A1N7JQH0-F1
#
_entry.id   AF-A0A1N7JQH0-F1
#
_cell.length_a   1.000
_cell.length_b   1.000
_cell.length_c   1.000
_cell.angle_alpha   90.00
_cell.angle_beta   90.00
_cell.angle_gamma   90.00
#
_symmetry.space_group_name_H-M   'P 1'
#
loop_
_entity.id
_entity.type
_entity.pdbx_description
1 polymer ?
#
loop_
_entity_poly.entity_id
_entity_poly.type
_entity_poly.pdbx_seq_one_letter_code
_entity_poly.pdbx_strand_id
1 'polypeptide(L)'
;MMESLALTELEQFTPYAIACISLKECGHKVKRFCRNRDNLLQNSKFLSISQYQTTYSYPNGLYLDESNKKDMAKSIYRDGAVDALIQRIQRLSPDQLPYWGSMNATEMLHHCNLANEAILNAPKSSKKSSFKQRLLKLAFFHIKKDFPKGAKAAKRFDIKGQVDQNAFESERSKYIELVEKFKNLDKKLEGGHPVFGALNHYYWGRFVWKHLDHHLKQFGL
;
A
#
# COMPACT_ATOMS: atom_id res chain seq x y z
N MET A 1 -11.16 0.79 -29.40
CA MET A 1 -10.25 1.92 -29.13
C MET A 1 -9.91 2.03 -27.64
N MET A 2 -9.22 1.04 -27.05
CA MET A 2 -8.74 1.09 -25.66
C MET A 2 -7.27 0.66 -25.51
N GLU A 3 -6.57 0.38 -26.60
CA GLU A 3 -5.23 -0.23 -26.56
C GLU A 3 -4.06 0.75 -26.67
N SER A 4 -4.27 2.02 -27.04
CA SER A 4 -3.14 2.94 -27.29
C SER A 4 -2.74 3.86 -26.13
N LEU A 5 -3.42 3.84 -24.98
CA LEU A 5 -3.14 4.76 -23.87
C LEU A 5 -2.32 4.16 -22.71
N ALA A 6 -1.98 2.87 -22.76
CA ALA A 6 -1.24 2.19 -21.70
C ALA A 6 0.30 2.24 -21.85
N LEU A 7 0.81 2.79 -22.96
CA LEU A 7 2.24 2.75 -23.29
C LEU A 7 3.04 3.92 -22.70
N THR A 8 2.40 5.03 -22.33
CA THR A 8 3.09 6.20 -21.73
C THR A 8 3.22 6.13 -20.19
N GLU A 9 2.63 5.12 -19.53
CA GLU A 9 2.72 4.91 -18.07
C GLU A 9 3.87 3.99 -17.64
N LEU A 10 4.65 3.44 -18.59
CA LEU A 10 5.60 2.36 -18.32
C LEU A 10 7.05 2.80 -18.15
N GLU A 11 7.42 4.00 -18.60
CA GLU A 11 8.82 4.43 -18.61
C GLU A 11 9.38 4.78 -17.22
N GLN A 12 8.53 5.01 -16.22
CA GLN A 12 8.97 5.32 -14.85
C GLN A 12 9.30 4.07 -14.02
N PHE A 13 8.93 2.88 -14.49
CA PHE A 13 9.21 1.61 -13.80
C PHE A 13 10.44 0.87 -14.38
N THR A 14 11.12 1.43 -15.39
CA THR A 14 12.05 0.69 -16.27
C THR A 14 13.53 1.05 -16.31
N PRO A 15 14.17 1.96 -15.53
CA PRO A 15 15.63 2.01 -15.56
C PRO A 15 16.34 1.08 -14.56
N TYR A 16 15.65 0.44 -13.61
CA TYR A 16 16.31 -0.35 -12.54
C TYR A 16 15.91 -1.84 -12.47
N ALA A 17 15.34 -2.38 -13.55
CA ALA A 17 15.01 -3.81 -13.63
C ALA A 17 15.95 -4.62 -14.54
N ILE A 18 17.18 -4.15 -14.76
CA ILE A 18 18.23 -4.92 -15.46
C ILE A 18 19.52 -4.84 -14.63
N ALA A 19 19.64 -5.71 -13.63
CA ALA A 19 20.91 -6.24 -13.14
C ALA A 19 20.63 -7.53 -12.37
N CYS A 20 21.43 -8.56 -12.65
CA CYS A 20 21.46 -9.91 -12.07
C CYS A 20 20.64 -11.01 -12.79
N ILE A 21 21.04 -11.29 -14.05
CA ILE A 21 21.32 -12.67 -14.46
C ILE A 21 22.85 -12.82 -14.44
N SER A 22 23.38 -13.68 -13.57
CA SER A 22 24.48 -14.61 -13.90
C SER A 22 24.97 -15.28 -12.60
N LEU A 23 24.50 -16.49 -12.33
CA LEU A 23 25.26 -17.55 -11.66
C LEU A 23 24.63 -18.88 -12.09
N LYS A 24 24.90 -19.28 -13.34
CA LYS A 24 25.08 -20.70 -13.67
C LYS A 24 26.57 -20.98 -13.60
N GLU A 25 26.91 -22.19 -13.16
CA GLU A 25 28.25 -22.78 -13.08
C GLU A 25 29.03 -22.59 -11.78
N CYS A 26 28.66 -23.37 -10.77
CA CYS A 26 29.67 -24.21 -10.11
C CYS A 26 28.98 -25.47 -9.55
N GLY A 27 28.87 -26.49 -10.39
CA GLY A 27 28.67 -27.85 -9.90
C GLY A 27 30.03 -28.52 -9.83
N HIS A 28 30.47 -28.95 -8.64
CA HIS A 28 31.21 -30.21 -8.42
C HIS A 28 31.45 -30.46 -6.92
N LYS A 29 31.27 -31.73 -6.52
CA LYS A 29 31.67 -32.44 -5.27
C LYS A 29 30.71 -32.51 -4.06
N VAL A 30 29.69 -33.35 -4.24
CA VAL A 30 29.43 -34.62 -3.53
C VAL A 30 30.24 -34.95 -2.24
N LYS A 31 29.46 -35.27 -1.18
CA LYS A 31 29.66 -36.21 -0.02
C LYS A 31 30.23 -35.73 1.32
N ARG A 32 29.59 -36.29 2.37
CA ARG A 32 29.84 -36.27 3.84
C ARG A 32 29.44 -34.95 4.52
N PHE A 33 28.50 -34.91 5.46
CA PHE A 33 28.48 -35.68 6.71
C PHE A 33 27.06 -35.68 7.30
N CYS A 34 26.42 -36.86 7.40
CA CYS A 34 25.37 -37.09 8.40
C CYS A 34 26.08 -37.58 9.66
N ARG A 35 25.96 -36.87 10.78
CA ARG A 35 25.93 -37.45 12.14
C ARG A 35 25.62 -36.39 13.19
N ASN A 36 24.82 -36.81 14.17
CA ASN A 36 24.53 -36.23 15.47
C ASN A 36 23.54 -35.07 15.55
N ARG A 37 22.26 -35.44 15.40
CA ARG A 37 21.21 -35.08 16.37
C ARG A 37 21.57 -35.69 17.74
N ASP A 38 21.15 -35.02 18.80
CA ASP A 38 21.23 -35.43 20.21
C ASP A 38 22.48 -34.95 20.95
N ASN A 39 22.41 -33.72 21.50
CA ASN A 39 22.89 -33.33 22.84
C ASN A 39 22.97 -31.80 22.98
N LEU A 40 21.83 -31.11 23.12
CA LEU A 40 21.77 -29.78 23.74
C LEU A 40 20.39 -29.60 24.41
N LEU A 41 20.08 -30.49 25.34
CA LEU A 41 19.05 -30.26 26.36
C LEU A 41 19.63 -30.73 27.70
N GLN A 42 20.36 -29.84 28.36
CA GLN A 42 20.51 -29.88 29.81
C GLN A 42 21.07 -28.53 30.29
N ASN A 43 20.37 -27.98 31.28
CA ASN A 43 20.78 -26.91 32.19
C ASN A 43 20.65 -25.45 31.70
N SER A 44 19.49 -24.84 31.95
CA SER A 44 19.45 -23.74 32.92
C SER A 44 18.03 -23.27 33.28
N LYS A 45 17.74 -23.40 34.58
CA LYS A 45 17.01 -22.47 35.45
C LYS A 45 15.63 -21.96 35.02
N PHE A 46 14.66 -22.68 35.59
CA PHE A 46 13.38 -22.19 36.12
C PHE A 46 13.45 -20.73 36.62
N LEU A 47 12.68 -19.84 35.98
CA LEU A 47 12.13 -18.64 36.61
C LEU A 47 10.69 -18.49 36.14
N SER A 48 9.79 -18.57 37.11
CA SER A 48 8.34 -18.45 36.99
C SER A 48 7.94 -17.00 36.68
N ILE A 49 7.24 -16.78 35.56
CA ILE A 49 6.40 -15.60 35.39
C ILE A 49 5.01 -16.09 34.99
N SER A 50 4.09 -15.85 35.91
CA SER A 50 2.64 -16.04 35.82
C SER A 50 2.09 -15.61 34.46
N GLN A 51 1.62 -16.58 33.68
CA GLN A 51 0.90 -16.39 32.44
C GLN A 51 -0.53 -15.93 32.74
N TYR A 52 -0.83 -14.66 32.48
CA TYR A 52 -2.18 -14.27 32.07
C TYR A 52 -2.10 -13.92 30.57
N GLN A 53 -2.25 -14.93 29.73
CA GLN A 53 -2.60 -14.74 28.33
C GLN A 53 -4.06 -15.18 28.17
N THR A 54 -4.96 -14.20 28.15
CA THR A 54 -6.30 -14.39 27.62
C THR A 54 -6.19 -14.62 26.12
N THR A 55 -6.20 -15.88 25.69
CA THR A 55 -6.26 -16.24 24.28
C THR A 55 -7.70 -16.06 23.79
N TYR A 56 -7.95 -14.98 23.06
CA TYR A 56 -9.17 -14.85 22.26
C TYR A 56 -9.09 -15.86 21.11
N SER A 57 -9.87 -16.94 21.24
CA SER A 57 -10.03 -17.98 20.23
C SER A 57 -11.01 -17.50 19.15
N TYR A 58 -10.50 -17.17 17.96
CA TYR A 58 -11.33 -17.03 16.77
C TYR A 58 -11.39 -18.37 16.02
N PRO A 59 -12.58 -18.88 15.68
CA PRO A 59 -12.72 -20.15 14.99
C PRO A 59 -12.42 -19.91 13.51
N ASN A 60 -11.18 -20.22 13.12
CA ASN A 60 -10.71 -20.67 11.81
C ASN A 60 -9.24 -20.28 11.65
N GLY A 61 -8.37 -21.25 11.93
CA GLY A 61 -6.93 -21.07 12.00
C GLY A 61 -6.31 -20.60 10.68
N LEU A 62 -5.85 -19.35 10.70
CA LEU A 62 -4.69 -18.88 9.95
C LEU A 62 -3.80 -18.18 10.98
N TYR A 63 -2.74 -18.86 11.39
CA TYR A 63 -1.72 -18.32 12.29
C TYR A 63 -1.09 -17.10 11.62
N LEU A 64 -1.39 -15.89 12.12
CA LEU A 64 -0.79 -14.66 11.60
C LEU A 64 0.66 -14.61 12.09
N ASP A 65 1.61 -14.92 11.22
CA ASP A 65 3.03 -14.75 11.51
C ASP A 65 3.36 -13.25 11.76
N GLU A 66 4.36 -12.96 12.61
CA GLU A 66 4.76 -11.61 13.00
C GLU A 66 5.09 -10.68 11.81
N SER A 67 5.52 -11.24 10.68
CA SER A 67 5.73 -10.53 9.43
C SER A 67 4.42 -9.95 8.87
N ASN A 68 3.31 -10.66 9.00
CA ASN A 68 1.98 -10.22 8.58
C ASN A 68 1.40 -9.18 9.55
N LYS A 69 1.76 -9.27 10.85
CA LYS A 69 1.44 -8.26 11.86
C LYS A 69 2.15 -6.92 11.59
N LYS A 70 3.42 -6.97 11.16
CA LYS A 70 4.20 -5.80 10.72
C LYS A 70 3.72 -5.24 9.39
N ASP A 71 3.24 -6.07 8.48
CA ASP A 71 2.72 -5.63 7.18
C ASP A 71 1.31 -5.03 7.26
N MET A 72 0.51 -5.47 8.23
CA MET A 72 -0.72 -4.79 8.62
C MET A 72 -0.48 -3.47 9.32
N ALA A 73 0.76 -3.16 9.74
CA ALA A 73 1.12 -1.90 10.37
C ALA A 73 0.91 -0.65 9.48
N LYS A 74 0.76 -0.83 8.16
CA LYS A 74 0.54 0.23 7.16
C LYS A 74 -0.70 -0.03 6.32
N SER A 75 -1.85 -0.07 6.98
CA SER A 75 -3.17 -0.24 6.35
C SER A 75 -4.14 0.79 6.92
N ILE A 76 -5.06 1.25 6.08
CA ILE A 76 -6.12 2.18 6.49
C ILE A 76 -7.06 1.56 7.54
N TYR A 77 -7.13 0.24 7.60
CA TYR A 77 -7.98 -0.51 8.54
C TYR A 77 -7.33 -0.78 9.90
N ARG A 78 -6.16 -0.19 10.18
CA ARG A 78 -5.63 -0.23 11.54
C ARG A 78 -6.38 0.75 12.43
N ASP A 79 -6.51 0.38 13.69
CA ASP A 79 -6.99 1.26 14.74
C ASP A 79 -6.21 2.58 14.75
N GLY A 80 -6.94 3.69 14.71
CA GLY A 80 -6.39 5.06 14.71
C GLY A 80 -5.77 5.52 13.38
N ALA A 81 -5.67 4.69 12.34
CA ALA A 81 -5.07 5.10 11.07
C ALA A 81 -5.86 6.21 10.37
N VAL A 82 -7.18 6.05 10.30
CA VAL A 82 -8.10 7.04 9.72
C VAL A 82 -8.01 8.35 10.50
N ASP A 83 -8.13 8.29 11.83
CA ASP A 83 -8.10 9.48 12.68
C ASP A 83 -6.76 10.23 12.57
N ALA A 84 -5.63 9.51 12.49
CA ALA A 84 -4.31 10.10 12.26
C ALA A 84 -4.17 10.77 10.88
N LEU A 85 -4.78 10.20 9.83
CA LEU A 85 -4.81 10.83 8.52
C LEU A 85 -5.66 12.09 8.52
N ILE A 86 -6.84 12.06 9.15
CA ILE A 86 -7.72 13.23 9.26
C ILE A 86 -7.02 14.38 10.00
N GLN A 87 -6.32 14.09 11.10
CA GLN A 87 -5.52 15.11 11.80
C GLN A 87 -4.43 15.73 10.91
N ARG A 88 -3.81 14.94 10.03
CA ARG A 88 -2.84 15.46 9.05
C ARG A 88 -3.53 16.32 8.00
N ILE A 89 -4.67 15.87 7.47
CA ILE A 89 -5.47 16.62 6.48
C ILE A 89 -5.93 17.98 7.04
N GLN A 90 -6.34 18.02 8.31
CA GLN A 90 -6.77 19.26 8.98
C GLN A 90 -5.65 20.29 9.11
N ARG A 91 -4.38 19.86 9.17
CA ARG A 91 -3.21 20.75 9.21
C ARG A 91 -2.79 21.28 7.83
N LEU A 92 -3.39 20.79 6.75
CA LEU A 92 -3.11 21.29 5.41
C LEU A 92 -3.67 22.70 5.24
N SER A 93 -2.86 23.59 4.67
CA SER A 93 -3.22 24.97 4.34
C SER A 93 -3.33 25.16 2.82
N PRO A 94 -4.22 26.05 2.31
CA PRO A 94 -4.37 26.30 0.86
C PRO A 94 -3.10 26.86 0.19
N ASP A 95 -2.30 27.62 0.94
CA ASP A 95 -1.04 28.23 0.49
C ASP A 95 0.18 27.31 0.67
N GLN A 96 -0.02 26.10 1.20
CA GLN A 96 1.07 25.17 1.47
C GLN A 96 1.69 24.66 0.17
N LEU A 97 2.99 24.91 0.01
CA LEU A 97 3.73 24.46 -1.17
C LEU A 97 4.13 22.98 -1.03
N PRO A 98 4.07 22.19 -2.12
CA PRO A 98 4.53 20.82 -2.10
C PRO A 98 6.07 20.75 -2.04
N TYR A 99 6.61 19.80 -1.29
CA TYR A 99 8.03 19.45 -1.29
C TYR A 99 8.47 18.72 -2.57
N TRP A 100 7.55 18.07 -3.28
CA TRP A 100 7.80 17.50 -4.60
C TRP A 100 6.50 17.39 -5.41
N GLY A 101 6.63 17.19 -6.72
CA GLY A 101 5.48 17.18 -7.62
C GLY A 101 5.05 18.61 -8.00
N SER A 102 3.89 18.73 -8.64
CA SER A 102 3.48 19.98 -9.27
C SER A 102 2.05 20.42 -8.95
N MET A 103 1.31 19.63 -8.17
CA MET A 103 -0.06 19.99 -7.76
C MET A 103 0.00 20.94 -6.57
N ASN A 104 -0.84 21.98 -6.57
CA ASN A 104 -1.10 22.76 -5.37
C ASN A 104 -1.96 21.98 -4.35
N ALA A 105 -2.17 22.53 -3.16
CA ALA A 105 -2.88 21.83 -2.09
C ALA A 105 -4.33 21.47 -2.49
N THR A 106 -5.07 22.38 -3.12
CA THR A 106 -6.43 22.15 -3.60
C THR A 106 -6.50 21.07 -4.69
N GLU A 107 -5.58 21.10 -5.64
CA GLU A 107 -5.47 20.08 -6.69
C GLU A 107 -5.13 18.69 -6.11
N MET A 108 -4.26 18.63 -5.10
CA MET A 108 -3.94 17.38 -4.41
C MET A 108 -5.16 16.81 -3.70
N LEU A 109 -5.96 17.65 -3.02
CA LEU A 109 -7.21 17.23 -2.39
C LEU A 109 -8.18 16.64 -3.42
N HIS A 110 -8.39 17.37 -4.53
CA HIS A 110 -9.28 16.91 -5.60
C HIS A 110 -8.79 15.58 -6.23
N HIS A 111 -7.48 15.46 -6.48
CA HIS A 111 -6.86 14.21 -6.95
C HIS A 111 -7.16 13.05 -5.98
N CYS A 112 -6.96 13.26 -4.68
CA CYS A 112 -7.23 12.23 -3.67
C CYS A 112 -8.72 11.88 -3.59
N ASN A 113 -9.61 12.85 -3.76
CA ASN A 113 -11.05 12.62 -3.82
C ASN A 113 -11.44 11.72 -4.98
N LEU A 114 -10.99 12.03 -6.20
CA LEU A 114 -11.24 11.21 -7.38
C LEU A 114 -10.67 9.79 -7.21
N ALA A 115 -9.47 9.67 -6.64
CA ALA A 115 -8.86 8.38 -6.37
C ALA A 115 -9.69 7.57 -5.36
N ASN A 116 -10.09 8.16 -4.24
CA ASN A 116 -10.88 7.49 -3.21
C ASN A 116 -12.27 7.07 -3.71
N GLU A 117 -12.96 7.93 -4.47
CA GLU A 117 -14.22 7.57 -5.13
C GLU A 117 -14.04 6.39 -6.07
N ALA A 118 -12.99 6.38 -6.89
CA ALA A 118 -12.70 5.28 -7.80
C ALA A 118 -12.37 3.98 -7.06
N ILE A 119 -11.71 4.07 -5.89
CA ILE A 119 -11.39 2.92 -5.04
C ILE A 119 -12.66 2.37 -4.40
N LEU A 120 -13.48 3.21 -3.75
CA LEU A 120 -14.72 2.80 -3.09
C LEU A 120 -15.72 2.17 -4.08
N ASN A 121 -15.67 2.61 -5.34
CA ASN A 121 -16.50 2.09 -6.44
C ASN A 121 -15.75 1.11 -7.35
N ALA A 122 -14.62 0.55 -6.91
CA ALA A 122 -13.81 -0.31 -7.77
C ALA A 122 -14.64 -1.52 -8.25
N PRO A 123 -14.71 -1.77 -9.57
CA PRO A 123 -15.49 -2.86 -10.09
C PRO A 123 -14.88 -4.20 -9.67
N LYS A 124 -15.73 -5.22 -9.48
CA LYS A 124 -15.27 -6.58 -9.27
C LYS A 124 -14.32 -6.97 -10.40
N SER A 125 -13.19 -7.58 -10.03
CA SER A 125 -12.23 -8.04 -11.03
C SER A 125 -12.78 -9.28 -11.72
N SER A 126 -13.28 -9.13 -12.96
CA SER A 126 -13.76 -10.26 -13.77
C SER A 126 -12.64 -10.99 -14.52
N LYS A 127 -11.45 -10.37 -14.63
CA LYS A 127 -10.30 -10.89 -15.37
C LYS A 127 -9.18 -11.30 -14.42
N LYS A 128 -8.54 -12.45 -14.71
CA LYS A 128 -7.34 -12.88 -13.98
C LYS A 128 -6.23 -11.83 -14.16
N SER A 129 -5.50 -11.55 -13.09
CA SER A 129 -4.36 -10.61 -13.14
C SER A 129 -3.27 -11.16 -14.06
N SER A 130 -2.74 -10.32 -14.95
CA SER A 130 -1.63 -10.69 -15.83
C SER A 130 -0.35 -10.94 -15.04
N PHE A 131 0.63 -11.64 -15.64
CA PHE A 131 1.93 -11.87 -14.99
C PHE A 131 2.61 -10.56 -14.58
N LYS A 132 2.58 -9.55 -15.46
CA LYS A 132 3.09 -8.20 -15.20
C LYS A 132 2.41 -7.54 -14.00
N GLN A 133 1.07 -7.59 -13.92
CA GLN A 133 0.33 -7.03 -12.79
C GLN A 133 0.70 -7.69 -11.46
N ARG A 134 0.89 -9.02 -11.46
CA ARG A 134 1.33 -9.75 -10.26
C ARG A 134 2.74 -9.35 -9.81
N LEU A 135 3.65 -9.19 -10.77
CA LEU A 135 5.02 -8.74 -10.47
C LEU A 135 5.03 -7.31 -9.90
N LEU A 136 4.28 -6.38 -10.51
CA LEU A 136 4.15 -5.01 -10.02
C LEU A 136 3.49 -4.95 -8.64
N LYS A 137 2.46 -5.78 -8.40
CA LYS A 137 1.84 -5.91 -7.08
C LYS A 137 2.86 -6.39 -6.04
N LEU A 138 3.63 -7.43 -6.34
CA LEU A 138 4.67 -7.94 -5.43
C LEU A 138 5.70 -6.84 -5.11
N ALA A 139 6.22 -6.17 -6.13
CA ALA A 139 7.21 -5.11 -5.97
C ALA A 139 6.66 -3.94 -5.15
N PHE A 140 5.44 -3.48 -5.44
CA PHE A 140 4.84 -2.33 -4.77
C PHE A 140 4.51 -2.59 -3.30
N PHE A 141 3.93 -3.76 -2.98
CA PHE A 141 3.47 -4.04 -1.62
C PHE A 141 4.55 -4.59 -0.70
N HIS A 142 5.51 -5.36 -1.23
CA HIS A 142 6.48 -6.10 -0.40
C HIS A 142 7.92 -5.59 -0.51
N ILE A 143 8.31 -4.99 -1.64
CA ILE A 143 9.69 -4.50 -1.85
C ILE A 143 9.78 -2.99 -1.58
N LYS A 144 8.82 -2.21 -2.09
CA LYS A 144 8.83 -0.75 -1.93
C LYS A 144 8.22 -0.33 -0.60
N LYS A 145 8.99 0.41 0.19
CA LYS A 145 8.53 0.97 1.48
C LYS A 145 7.47 2.05 1.29
N ASP A 146 7.72 2.98 0.36
CA ASP A 146 6.91 4.17 0.12
C ASP A 146 6.57 4.30 -1.38
N PHE A 147 5.51 5.05 -1.68
CA PHE A 147 5.10 5.35 -3.05
C PHE A 147 6.18 6.22 -3.74
N PRO A 148 6.60 5.94 -4.98
CA PRO A 148 7.64 6.72 -5.65
C PRO A 148 7.27 8.20 -5.79
N LYS A 149 8.19 9.09 -5.44
CA LYS A 149 8.05 10.55 -5.66
C LYS A 149 7.99 10.85 -7.15
N GLY A 150 7.04 11.70 -7.56
CA GLY A 150 6.86 12.10 -8.96
C GLY A 150 6.28 11.00 -9.86
N ALA A 151 5.71 9.95 -9.27
CA ALA A 151 4.93 8.98 -10.04
C ALA A 151 3.79 9.71 -10.77
N LYS A 152 3.73 9.56 -12.09
CA LYS A 152 2.65 10.16 -12.87
C LYS A 152 1.33 9.46 -12.51
N ALA A 153 0.33 10.27 -12.19
CA ALA A 153 -1.03 9.79 -12.10
C ALA A 153 -1.52 9.36 -13.49
N ALA A 154 -2.47 8.43 -13.54
CA ALA A 154 -3.16 8.15 -14.80
C ALA A 154 -3.82 9.44 -15.31
N LYS A 155 -3.89 9.63 -16.64
CA LYS A 155 -4.34 10.90 -17.26
C LYS A 155 -5.64 11.47 -16.68
N ARG A 156 -6.60 10.61 -16.31
CA ARG A 156 -7.87 10.99 -15.69
C ARG A 156 -7.76 11.60 -14.28
N PHE A 157 -6.60 11.48 -13.66
CA PHE A 157 -6.27 11.96 -12.32
C PHE A 157 -5.14 13.01 -12.36
N ASP A 158 -4.74 13.46 -13.56
CA ASP A 158 -3.84 14.60 -13.72
C ASP A 158 -4.69 15.88 -13.69
N ILE A 159 -4.66 16.58 -12.55
CA ILE A 159 -5.58 17.69 -12.22
C ILE A 159 -4.84 19.03 -12.19
N LYS A 160 -3.56 19.06 -12.58
CA LYS A 160 -2.76 20.28 -12.55
C LYS A 160 -3.43 21.37 -13.41
N GLY A 161 -3.65 22.54 -12.82
CA GLY A 161 -4.26 23.72 -13.43
C GLY A 161 -5.76 23.59 -13.70
N GLN A 162 -6.44 22.59 -13.14
CA GLN A 162 -7.85 22.30 -13.46
C GLN A 162 -8.82 22.62 -12.32
N VAL A 163 -8.34 23.02 -11.15
CA VAL A 163 -9.17 23.27 -9.96
C VAL A 163 -8.89 24.66 -9.39
N ASP A 164 -9.94 25.42 -9.13
CA ASP A 164 -9.87 26.72 -8.48
C ASP A 164 -9.40 26.56 -7.02
N GLN A 165 -8.44 27.37 -6.58
CA GLN A 165 -7.97 27.38 -5.20
C GLN A 165 -9.08 27.72 -4.20
N ASN A 166 -10.10 28.47 -4.61
CA ASN A 166 -11.28 28.78 -3.78
C ASN A 166 -12.07 27.53 -3.36
N ALA A 167 -11.89 26.40 -4.04
CA ALA A 167 -12.51 25.13 -3.69
C ALA A 167 -11.79 24.38 -2.56
N PHE A 168 -10.73 24.94 -1.96
CA PHE A 168 -9.91 24.25 -0.96
C PHE A 168 -10.75 23.63 0.17
N GLU A 169 -11.64 24.41 0.79
CA GLU A 169 -12.41 23.95 1.94
C GLU A 169 -13.44 22.88 1.58
N SER A 170 -14.08 22.99 0.41
CA SER A 170 -15.04 21.98 -0.06
C SER A 170 -14.32 20.67 -0.42
N GLU A 171 -13.17 20.75 -1.10
CA GLU A 171 -12.36 19.58 -1.43
C GLU A 171 -11.77 18.92 -0.18
N ARG A 172 -11.35 19.70 0.83
CA ARG A 172 -10.86 19.19 2.12
C ARG A 172 -11.96 18.46 2.88
N SER A 173 -13.15 19.06 2.96
CA SER A 173 -14.30 18.46 3.62
C SER A 173 -14.70 17.14 2.97
N LYS A 174 -14.77 17.13 1.63
CA LYS A 174 -15.03 15.92 0.84
C LYS A 174 -13.96 14.85 1.05
N TYR A 175 -12.69 15.25 1.16
CA TYR A 175 -11.60 14.32 1.40
C TYR A 175 -11.73 13.64 2.76
N ILE A 176 -12.01 14.40 3.82
CA ILE A 176 -12.25 13.84 5.14
C ILE A 176 -13.42 12.85 5.11
N GLU A 177 -14.54 13.21 4.49
CA GLU A 177 -15.72 12.33 4.36
C GLU A 177 -15.37 11.01 3.65
N LEU A 178 -14.63 11.08 2.53
CA LEU A 178 -14.22 9.89 1.78
C LEU A 178 -13.23 9.02 2.56
N VAL A 179 -12.33 9.63 3.34
CA VAL A 179 -11.38 8.90 4.19
C VAL A 179 -12.11 8.18 5.33
N GLU A 180 -13.10 8.82 5.94
CA GLU A 180 -13.94 8.21 6.99
C GLU A 180 -14.71 6.99 6.51
N LYS A 181 -15.15 6.97 5.24
CA LYS A 181 -15.84 5.80 4.65
C LYS A 181 -15.01 4.51 4.71
N PHE A 182 -13.68 4.58 4.73
CA PHE A 182 -12.84 3.39 4.88
C PHE A 182 -12.91 2.76 6.28
N LYS A 183 -13.36 3.49 7.31
CA LYS A 183 -13.58 2.97 8.66
C LYS A 183 -14.85 2.11 8.74
N ASN A 184 -15.89 2.53 8.02
CA ASN A 184 -17.24 1.98 8.11
C ASN A 184 -17.71 1.41 6.76
N LEU A 185 -16.93 0.48 6.19
CA LEU A 185 -17.33 -0.17 4.94
C LEU A 185 -18.41 -1.22 5.20
N ASP A 186 -19.54 -1.13 4.49
CA ASP A 186 -20.62 -2.14 4.54
C ASP A 186 -20.16 -3.53 4.08
N LYS A 187 -19.12 -3.57 3.24
CA LYS A 187 -18.53 -4.80 2.71
C LYS A 187 -17.03 -4.67 2.56
N LYS A 188 -16.33 -5.81 2.66
CA LYS A 188 -14.90 -5.87 2.34
C LYS A 188 -14.64 -5.31 0.95
N LEU A 189 -13.74 -4.34 0.88
CA LEU A 189 -13.30 -3.73 -0.36
C LEU A 189 -12.55 -4.73 -1.25
N GLU A 190 -13.09 -5.04 -2.41
CA GLU A 190 -12.49 -5.97 -3.37
C GLU A 190 -12.74 -5.46 -4.79
N GLY A 191 -11.74 -5.57 -5.68
CA GLY A 191 -11.90 -5.05 -7.03
C GLY A 191 -10.63 -5.10 -7.87
N GLY A 192 -10.78 -4.72 -9.14
CA GLY A 192 -9.65 -4.60 -10.07
C GLY A 192 -8.95 -3.25 -9.96
N HIS A 193 -7.63 -3.26 -9.85
CA HIS A 193 -6.76 -2.09 -10.02
C HIS A 193 -6.05 -2.17 -11.39
N PRO A 194 -6.01 -1.07 -12.18
CA PRO A 194 -5.40 -1.09 -13.52
C PRO A 194 -3.96 -1.63 -13.54
N VAL A 195 -3.14 -1.19 -12.58
CA VAL A 195 -1.70 -1.53 -12.50
C VAL A 195 -1.44 -2.86 -11.78
N PHE A 196 -2.28 -3.24 -10.81
CA PHE A 196 -1.99 -4.34 -9.89
C PHE A 196 -2.92 -5.55 -10.08
N GLY A 197 -3.88 -5.45 -11.00
CA GLY A 197 -4.88 -6.48 -11.21
C GLY A 197 -5.84 -6.58 -10.01
N ALA A 198 -6.25 -7.80 -9.68
CA ALA A 198 -7.20 -8.05 -8.60
C ALA A 198 -6.55 -7.76 -7.23
N LEU A 199 -7.18 -6.86 -6.48
CA LEU A 199 -6.84 -6.53 -5.10
C LEU A 199 -8.01 -6.97 -4.20
N ASN A 200 -7.67 -7.69 -3.14
CA ASN A 200 -8.59 -8.00 -2.06
C ASN A 200 -8.52 -6.90 -0.98
N HIS A 201 -9.35 -7.04 0.05
CA HIS A 201 -9.46 -6.07 1.14
C HIS A 201 -8.11 -5.74 1.78
N TYR A 202 -7.28 -6.75 2.02
CA TYR A 202 -5.94 -6.58 2.58
C TYR A 202 -5.08 -5.65 1.71
N TYR A 203 -4.98 -5.91 0.40
CA TYR A 203 -4.14 -5.11 -0.49
C TYR A 203 -4.71 -3.72 -0.75
N TRP A 204 -6.04 -3.60 -0.84
CA TRP A 204 -6.68 -2.30 -0.97
C TRP A 204 -6.43 -1.41 0.24
N GLY A 205 -6.51 -1.96 1.46
CA GLY A 205 -6.24 -1.18 2.68
C GLY A 205 -4.81 -0.64 2.73
N ARG A 206 -3.83 -1.44 2.29
CA ARG A 206 -2.43 -1.01 2.17
C ARG A 206 -2.23 0.01 1.06
N PHE A 207 -2.94 -0.13 -0.05
CA PHE A 207 -2.84 0.80 -1.18
C PHE A 207 -3.36 2.19 -0.79
N VAL A 208 -4.58 2.24 -0.23
CA VAL A 208 -5.21 3.45 0.29
C VAL A 208 -4.25 4.13 1.26
N TRP A 209 -3.80 3.43 2.31
CA TRP A 209 -2.84 4.01 3.25
C TRP A 209 -1.60 4.59 2.57
N LYS A 210 -0.95 3.82 1.68
CA LYS A 210 0.27 4.27 0.97
C LYS A 210 0.02 5.49 0.08
N HIS A 211 -1.13 5.57 -0.57
CA HIS A 211 -1.50 6.67 -1.48
C HIS A 211 -1.78 7.96 -0.68
N LEU A 212 -2.61 7.88 0.36
CA LEU A 212 -2.93 9.04 1.19
C LEU A 212 -1.69 9.54 1.95
N ASP A 213 -0.91 8.63 2.53
CA ASP A 213 0.35 8.97 3.21
C ASP A 213 1.37 9.61 2.27
N HIS A 214 1.44 9.17 1.02
CA HIS A 214 2.32 9.77 0.01
C HIS A 214 1.98 11.23 -0.26
N HIS A 215 0.70 11.53 -0.50
CA HIS A 215 0.26 12.89 -0.80
C HIS A 215 0.32 13.81 0.42
N LEU A 216 0.09 13.31 1.64
CA LEU A 216 0.29 14.14 2.83
C LEU A 216 1.78 14.46 3.06
N LYS A 217 2.67 13.46 2.90
CA LYS A 217 4.11 13.69 2.97
C LYS A 217 4.62 14.62 1.87
N GLN A 218 3.96 14.64 0.71
CA GLN A 218 4.25 15.57 -0.38
C GLN A 218 4.17 17.02 0.10
N PHE A 219 3.30 17.32 1.07
CA PHE A 219 3.16 18.64 1.68
C PHE A 219 3.84 18.73 3.05
N GLY A 220 4.60 17.72 3.48
CA GLY A 220 5.31 17.73 4.76
C GLY A 220 4.47 17.40 5.98
N LEU A 221 3.31 16.78 5.78
CA LEU A 221 2.38 16.40 6.84
C LEU A 221 2.56 14.96 7.30
#